data_AF-A0A3L6MQ04-F1
#
_entry.id   AF-A0A3L6MQ04-F1
#
_cell.length_a   1.000
_cell.length_b   1.000
_cell.length_c   1.000
_cell.angle_alpha   90.00
_cell.angle_beta   90.00
_cell.angle_gamma   90.00
#
_symmetry.space_group_name_H-M   'P 1'
#
loop_
_entity.id
_entity.type
_entity.pdbx_description
1 polymer ?
#
loop_
_entity_poly.entity_id
_entity_poly.type
_entity_poly.pdbx_seq_one_letter_code
_entity_poly.pdbx_strand_id
1 'polypeptide(L)'
;MKFSSLLLGAPFLVRIHAAECPKASVSGNAITGFRYFNYCTTWTWRSRDRGTTVTLSPDCILRQAWPNPQNVWAVCIRLEGGGDQCFQTGANGAECSVPSPWCSTTAKIANMWGW
;
A
#
# COMPACT_ATOMS: atom_id res chain seq x y z
N MET A 1 49.46 27.00 9.88
CA MET A 1 47.99 26.87 9.91
C MET A 1 47.58 26.03 8.70
N LYS A 2 47.09 24.79 8.90
CA LYS A 2 46.63 23.89 7.84
C LYS A 2 45.13 23.68 8.03
N PHE A 3 44.32 24.23 7.13
CA PHE A 3 42.88 23.97 7.08
C PHE A 3 42.65 22.74 6.22
N SER A 4 42.20 21.64 6.84
CA SER A 4 41.73 20.46 6.12
C SER A 4 40.27 20.66 5.78
N SER A 5 39.98 20.80 4.49
CA SER A 5 38.62 20.89 3.95
C SER A 5 37.95 19.53 4.04
N LEU A 6 36.96 19.42 4.93
CA LEU A 6 36.04 18.27 4.97
C LEU A 6 35.03 18.40 3.83
N LEU A 7 35.15 17.54 2.82
CA LEU A 7 34.15 17.35 1.78
C LEU A 7 32.93 16.63 2.38
N LEU A 8 31.85 17.37 2.62
CA LEU A 8 30.53 16.82 2.94
C LEU A 8 29.91 16.25 1.66
N GLY A 9 30.12 14.95 1.42
CA GLY A 9 29.35 14.20 0.43
C GLY A 9 27.93 13.96 0.95
N ALA A 10 26.94 14.60 0.34
CA ALA A 10 25.53 14.34 0.63
C ALA A 10 25.15 12.95 0.09
N PRO A 11 24.61 12.03 0.91
CA PRO A 11 24.07 10.78 0.40
C PRO A 11 22.77 11.06 -0.35
N PHE A 12 22.77 10.88 -1.67
CA PHE A 12 21.54 10.77 -2.45
C PHE A 12 20.78 9.53 -1.96
N LEU A 13 19.70 9.74 -1.22
CA LEU A 13 18.76 8.69 -0.86
C LEU A 13 18.01 8.24 -2.11
N VAL A 14 18.48 7.17 -2.75
CA VAL A 14 17.74 6.45 -3.79
C VAL A 14 16.57 5.74 -3.11
N ARG A 15 15.37 6.34 -3.14
CA ARG A 15 14.15 5.60 -2.80
C ARG A 15 13.84 4.64 -3.94
N ILE A 16 14.19 3.38 -3.75
CA ILE A 16 13.70 2.26 -4.56
C ILE A 16 12.18 2.30 -4.41
N HIS A 17 11.48 2.85 -5.41
CA HIS A 17 10.03 2.80 -5.45
C HIS A 17 9.65 1.35 -5.80
N ALA A 18 8.78 0.75 -5.00
CA ALA A 18 8.18 -0.52 -5.37
C ALA A 18 7.51 -0.37 -6.75
N ALA A 19 7.57 -1.41 -7.58
CA ALA A 19 6.91 -1.40 -8.88
C ALA A 19 5.40 -1.14 -8.70
N GLU A 20 4.77 -0.43 -9.64
CA GLU A 20 3.34 -0.14 -9.55
C GLU A 20 2.51 -1.45 -9.53
N CYS A 21 1.48 -1.50 -8.69
CA CYS A 21 0.56 -2.62 -8.62
C CYS A 21 -0.22 -2.72 -9.95
N PRO A 22 -0.20 -3.86 -10.64
CA PRO A 22 -1.01 -4.05 -11.84
C PRO A 22 -2.50 -3.89 -11.53
N LYS A 23 -3.27 -3.38 -12.50
CA LYS A 23 -4.73 -3.34 -12.37
C LYS A 23 -5.30 -4.76 -12.37
N ALA A 24 -6.36 -4.97 -11.59
CA ALA A 24 -7.08 -6.22 -11.51
C ALA A 24 -8.55 -6.03 -11.91
N SER A 25 -9.22 -7.13 -12.23
CA SER A 25 -10.68 -7.20 -12.35
C SER A 25 -11.16 -8.36 -11.52
N VAL A 26 -12.04 -8.08 -10.57
CA VAL A 26 -12.52 -9.07 -9.59
C VAL A 26 -13.98 -9.43 -9.87
N SER A 27 -14.39 -10.62 -9.47
CA SER A 27 -15.78 -11.06 -9.52
C SER A 27 -16.12 -11.83 -8.24
N GLY A 28 -17.42 -11.94 -7.94
CA GLY A 28 -17.89 -12.56 -6.70
C GLY A 28 -17.65 -11.69 -5.46
N ASN A 29 -17.82 -12.31 -4.29
CA ASN A 29 -17.72 -11.62 -3.01
C ASN A 29 -16.26 -11.50 -2.55
N ALA A 30 -15.92 -10.35 -1.96
CA ALA A 30 -14.64 -10.17 -1.31
C ALA A 30 -14.47 -11.15 -0.14
N ILE A 31 -13.25 -11.67 0.03
CA ILE A 31 -12.91 -12.57 1.15
C ILE A 31 -12.55 -11.80 2.41
N THR A 32 -12.10 -10.54 2.28
CA THR A 32 -11.79 -9.68 3.42
C THR A 32 -12.15 -8.22 3.20
N GLY A 33 -12.50 -7.52 4.27
CA GLY A 33 -12.55 -6.06 4.30
C GLY A 33 -11.31 -5.47 4.96
N PHE A 34 -11.13 -4.15 4.90
CA PHE A 34 -10.00 -3.47 5.56
C PHE A 34 -10.50 -2.47 6.63
N ARG A 35 -9.78 -2.39 7.76
CA ARG A 35 -9.98 -1.38 8.81
C ARG A 35 -8.98 -0.25 8.60
N TYR A 36 -9.47 0.98 8.70
CA TYR A 36 -8.64 2.17 8.78
C TYR A 36 -8.07 2.32 10.19
N PHE A 37 -6.77 2.55 10.28
CA PHE A 37 -6.06 2.88 11.51
C PHE A 37 -5.34 4.21 11.29
N ASN A 38 -5.42 5.10 12.27
CA ASN A 38 -4.71 6.38 12.25
C ASN A 38 -4.05 6.60 13.60
N TYR A 39 -2.76 6.92 13.57
CA TYR A 39 -1.99 7.26 14.76
C TYR A 39 -1.15 8.49 14.47
N CYS A 40 -1.36 9.57 15.23
CA CYS A 40 -0.73 10.87 15.00
C CYS A 40 -0.97 11.37 13.56
N THR A 41 0.09 11.41 12.73
CA THR A 41 0.07 11.86 11.34
C THR A 41 0.17 10.71 10.33
N THR A 42 0.14 9.46 10.78
CA THR A 42 0.25 8.27 9.93
C THR A 42 -1.04 7.47 9.90
N TRP A 43 -1.44 7.05 8.70
CA TRP A 43 -2.61 6.20 8.50
C TRP A 43 -2.23 4.85 7.90
N THR A 44 -3.06 3.83 8.08
CA THR A 44 -2.92 2.57 7.35
C THR A 44 -4.28 1.89 7.22
N TRP A 45 -4.50 1.21 6.10
CA TRP A 45 -5.60 0.26 5.96
C TRP A 45 -5.06 -1.15 6.13
N ARG A 46 -5.67 -1.95 7.00
CA ARG A 46 -5.26 -3.35 7.24
C ARG A 46 -6.44 -4.30 7.12
N SER A 47 -6.20 -5.48 6.55
CA SER A 47 -7.17 -6.58 6.49
C SER A 47 -7.81 -6.82 7.86
N ARG A 48 -9.13 -7.05 7.87
CA ARG A 48 -9.93 -7.25 9.09
C ARG A 48 -9.88 -8.69 9.58
N ASP A 49 -9.67 -9.63 8.67
CA ASP A 49 -9.82 -11.06 8.95
C ASP A 49 -8.53 -11.69 9.46
N ARG A 50 -8.69 -12.62 10.41
CA ARG A 50 -7.56 -13.38 10.97
C ARG A 50 -7.01 -14.32 9.91
N GLY A 51 -5.71 -14.27 9.68
CA GLY A 51 -5.05 -15.12 8.67
C GLY A 51 -4.87 -14.47 7.30
N THR A 52 -5.28 -13.22 7.14
CA THR A 52 -4.87 -12.37 6.02
C THR A 52 -4.13 -11.18 6.59
N THR A 53 -2.90 -10.94 6.14
CA THR A 53 -2.13 -9.76 6.52
C THR A 53 -1.80 -8.98 5.25
N VAL A 54 -2.69 -8.05 4.91
CA VAL A 54 -2.48 -7.09 3.83
C VAL A 54 -2.64 -5.68 4.39
N THR A 55 -1.73 -4.79 4.01
CA THR A 55 -1.72 -3.40 4.46
C THR A 55 -1.51 -2.45 3.30
N LEU A 56 -2.19 -1.31 3.34
CA LEU A 56 -1.87 -0.13 2.54
C LEU A 56 -1.41 0.99 3.49
N SER A 57 -0.24 1.56 3.22
CA SER A 57 0.40 2.62 4.01
C SER A 57 0.38 3.98 3.30
N PRO A 58 0.75 5.09 3.99
CA PRO A 58 0.64 6.46 3.44
C PRO A 58 1.57 6.75 2.27
N ASP A 59 2.62 5.94 2.11
CA ASP A 59 3.56 5.95 1.00
C ASP A 59 3.04 5.15 -0.21
N CYS A 60 1.78 4.70 -0.16
CA CYS A 60 1.13 3.94 -1.20
C CYS A 60 1.73 2.60 -1.51
N ILE A 61 2.34 1.99 -0.50
CA ILE A 61 2.81 0.63 -0.61
C ILE A 61 1.71 -0.32 -0.14
N LEU A 62 1.26 -1.16 -1.07
CA LEU A 62 0.42 -2.31 -0.78
C LEU A 62 1.34 -3.49 -0.48
N ARG A 63 1.29 -3.94 0.78
CA ARG A 63 2.12 -5.03 1.27
C ARG A 63 1.24 -6.20 1.68
N GLN A 64 1.56 -7.39 1.16
CA GLN A 64 0.98 -8.64 1.63
C GLN A 64 2.06 -9.41 2.41
N ALA A 65 1.88 -9.60 3.71
CA ALA A 65 2.81 -10.41 4.50
C ALA A 65 2.65 -11.89 4.17
N TRP A 66 3.70 -12.67 4.42
CA TRP A 66 3.70 -14.12 4.31
C TRP A 66 4.18 -14.73 5.63
N PRO A 67 3.63 -15.86 6.08
CA PRO A 67 2.54 -16.63 5.49
C PRO A 67 1.16 -16.03 5.76
N ASN A 68 0.27 -16.10 4.76
CA ASN A 68 -1.15 -15.83 4.93
C ASN A 68 -1.95 -17.14 4.72
N PRO A 69 -2.67 -17.63 5.75
CA PRO A 69 -3.64 -18.70 5.60
C PRO A 69 -4.64 -18.53 4.45
N GLN A 70 -5.01 -17.28 4.12
CA GLN A 70 -5.80 -16.94 2.95
C GLN A 70 -5.06 -15.90 2.10
N ASN A 71 -4.73 -16.28 0.87
CA ASN A 71 -4.07 -15.38 -0.06
C ASN A 71 -5.10 -14.39 -0.61
N VAL A 72 -4.84 -13.09 -0.46
CA VAL A 72 -5.57 -12.05 -1.17
C VAL A 72 -4.78 -11.74 -2.41
N TRP A 73 -5.32 -12.03 -3.59
CA TRP A 73 -4.64 -11.81 -4.87
C TRP A 73 -4.94 -10.42 -5.46
N ALA A 74 -6.01 -9.76 -5.00
CA ALA A 74 -6.33 -8.40 -5.41
C ALA A 74 -6.99 -7.59 -4.28
N VAL A 75 -6.75 -6.28 -4.29
CA VAL A 75 -7.39 -5.30 -3.40
C VAL A 75 -8.10 -4.24 -4.22
N CYS A 76 -9.37 -3.99 -3.94
CA CYS A 76 -10.11 -2.88 -4.53
C CYS A 76 -10.26 -1.73 -3.54
N ILE A 77 -10.07 -0.52 -4.05
CA ILE A 77 -10.12 0.74 -3.32
C ILE A 77 -11.28 1.57 -3.87
N ARG A 78 -12.13 2.04 -2.97
CA ARG A 78 -13.18 3.03 -3.25
C ARG A 78 -12.79 4.38 -2.67
N LEU A 79 -12.94 5.44 -3.46
CA LEU A 79 -12.72 6.82 -3.01
C LEU A 79 -14.04 7.48 -2.58
N GLU A 80 -13.98 8.45 -1.67
CA GLU A 80 -15.15 9.22 -1.20
C GLU A 80 -15.82 10.01 -2.33
N GLY A 81 -15.06 10.47 -3.33
CA GLY A 81 -15.58 11.18 -4.51
C GLY A 81 -16.23 10.30 -5.57
N GLY A 82 -16.34 8.99 -5.31
CA GLY A 82 -16.75 7.99 -6.30
C GLY A 82 -15.56 7.46 -7.10
N GLY A 83 -15.73 6.24 -7.62
CA GLY A 83 -14.69 5.50 -8.32
C GLY A 83 -14.18 4.31 -7.51
N ASP A 84 -14.13 3.17 -8.17
CA ASP A 84 -13.60 1.91 -7.65
C ASP A 84 -12.49 1.43 -8.60
N GLN A 85 -11.37 1.01 -8.03
CA GLN A 85 -10.30 0.37 -8.80
C GLN A 85 -9.66 -0.75 -8.01
N CYS A 86 -9.35 -1.83 -8.73
CA CYS A 86 -8.71 -3.00 -8.17
C CYS A 86 -7.26 -3.11 -8.62
N PHE A 87 -6.42 -3.56 -7.71
CA PHE A 87 -4.99 -3.75 -7.91
C PHE A 87 -4.61 -5.16 -7.48
N GLN A 88 -3.77 -5.82 -8.28
CA GLN A 88 -3.17 -7.09 -7.88
C GLN A 88 -2.24 -6.85 -6.70
N THR A 89 -2.34 -7.71 -5.69
CA THR A 89 -1.38 -7.74 -4.59
C THR A 89 -0.10 -8.44 -5.07
N GLY A 90 1.03 -8.07 -4.48
CA GLY A 90 2.28 -8.81 -4.68
C GLY A 90 2.17 -10.24 -4.14
N ALA A 91 2.85 -11.19 -4.80
CA ALA A 91 2.96 -12.56 -4.31
C ALA A 91 3.93 -12.66 -3.12
N ASN A 92 3.61 -13.49 -2.12
CA ASN A 92 4.55 -13.99 -1.10
C ASN A 92 5.49 -12.94 -0.47
N GLY A 93 4.95 -11.95 0.26
CA GLY A 93 5.79 -10.95 0.91
C GLY A 93 6.19 -9.78 0.00
N ALA A 94 5.81 -9.81 -1.28
CA ALA A 94 6.08 -8.72 -2.20
C ALA A 94 5.23 -7.48 -1.89
N GLU A 95 5.82 -6.35 -2.23
CA GLU A 95 5.27 -5.01 -2.10
C GLU A 95 5.09 -4.43 -3.51
N CYS A 96 4.03 -3.68 -3.72
CA CYS A 96 3.82 -2.90 -4.94
C CYS A 96 3.26 -1.52 -4.59
N SER A 97 3.44 -0.55 -5.49
CA SER A 97 2.97 0.82 -5.29
C SER A 97 1.60 1.05 -5.93
N VAL A 98 0.62 1.50 -5.15
CA VAL A 98 -0.68 1.93 -5.66
C VAL A 98 -0.54 3.34 -6.25
N PRO A 99 -1.00 3.60 -7.49
CA PRO A 99 -0.91 4.92 -8.10
C PRO A 99 -1.59 6.02 -7.27
N SER A 100 -0.95 7.20 -7.22
CA SER A 100 -1.33 8.36 -6.39
C SER A 100 -2.82 8.77 -6.37
N PRO A 101 -3.60 8.77 -7.48
CA PRO A 101 -5.02 9.14 -7.37
C PRO A 101 -5.84 8.16 -6.51
N TRP A 102 -5.34 6.94 -6.27
CA TRP A 102 -6.02 5.90 -5.49
C TRP A 102 -5.51 5.76 -4.06
N CYS A 103 -4.48 6.52 -3.68
CA CYS A 103 -3.81 6.34 -2.40
C CYS A 103 -3.15 7.60 -1.81
N SER A 104 -3.20 8.75 -2.47
CA SER A 104 -2.70 9.99 -1.87
C SER A 104 -3.48 10.36 -0.59
N THR A 105 -2.86 11.17 0.28
CA THR A 105 -3.56 11.81 1.41
C THR A 105 -4.76 12.67 0.98
N THR A 106 -4.77 13.10 -0.28
CA THR A 106 -5.90 13.80 -0.92
C THR A 106 -6.98 12.84 -1.42
N ALA A 107 -6.59 11.64 -1.85
CA ALA A 107 -7.49 10.57 -2.22
C ALA A 107 -8.10 9.99 -0.94
N LYS A 108 -9.18 10.62 -0.47
CA LYS A 108 -9.92 10.12 0.68
C LYS A 108 -10.51 8.75 0.36
N ILE A 109 -9.86 7.69 0.86
CA ILE A 109 -10.32 6.32 0.69
C ILE A 109 -11.56 6.12 1.55
N ALA A 110 -12.70 5.82 0.92
CA ALA A 110 -13.95 5.54 1.60
C ALA A 110 -14.00 4.09 2.11
N ASN A 111 -13.51 3.14 1.32
CA ASN A 111 -13.49 1.73 1.71
C ASN A 111 -12.48 0.91 0.89
N MET A 112 -12.12 -0.26 1.40
CA MET A 112 -11.26 -1.22 0.72
C MET A 112 -11.67 -2.67 1.02
N TRP A 113 -11.50 -3.53 0.02
CA TRP A 113 -11.83 -4.96 0.09
C TRP A 113 -10.78 -5.80 -0.63
N GLY A 114 -10.61 -7.05 -0.21
CA GLY A 114 -9.66 -8.00 -0.78
C GLY A 114 -10.35 -9.27 -1.29
N TRP A 115 -9.89 -9.77 -2.44
CA TRP A 115 -10.30 -11.01 -3.10
C TRP A 115 -9.20 -12.04 -3.06
#